data_AF-A0A7X6RGM8-F1
#
_entry.id   AF-A0A7X6RGM8-F1
#
_cell.length_a   1.000
_cell.length_b   1.000
_cell.length_c   1.000
_cell.angle_alpha   90.00
_cell.angle_beta   90.00
_cell.angle_gamma   90.00
#
_symmetry.space_group_name_H-M   'P 1'
#
loop_
_entity.id
_entity.type
_entity.pdbx_description
1 polymer ?
#
loop_
_entity_poly.entity_id
_entity_poly.type
_entity_poly.pdbx_seq_one_letter_code
_entity_poly.pdbx_strand_id
1 'polypeptide(L)'
;MVGNRRGEASRAALLAAGRSAFSSRRYEEVSIVDLARSIGVATGSISYHFGGKRGFYLAVLEAAAEQFWGDLLALRGPALDRLNRGIDRLLDEAEQQPASFEALIADVADAEVRSIHDRHRARLIEALAVELTGSNSSPVLRTAIVGFVALVEGLVVHWLHTAEISRDQVKSLIVGNLFGAGLSALRVDPSIELSQRAIDALLSDAHGLGTFLGHNGVSNDV
;
A
#
# COMPACT_ATOMS: atom_id res chain seq x y z
N MET A 1 -35.99 11.63 -6.90
CA MET A 1 -34.57 11.20 -6.72
C MET A 1 -34.41 10.01 -5.74
N VAL A 2 -35.32 9.02 -5.70
CA VAL A 2 -35.24 7.87 -4.75
C VAL A 2 -34.58 6.63 -5.37
N GLY A 3 -34.54 6.52 -6.71
CA GLY A 3 -33.93 5.37 -7.42
C GLY A 3 -32.40 5.31 -7.32
N ASN A 4 -31.71 6.46 -7.27
CA ASN A 4 -30.24 6.51 -7.29
C ASN A 4 -29.62 5.94 -5.99
N ARG A 5 -30.18 6.28 -4.83
CA ARG A 5 -29.67 5.82 -3.52
C ARG A 5 -29.77 4.30 -3.33
N ARG A 6 -30.82 3.65 -3.83
CA ARG A 6 -30.94 2.17 -3.76
C ARG A 6 -29.95 1.48 -4.70
N GLY A 7 -29.74 2.03 -5.89
CA GLY A 7 -28.73 1.54 -6.83
C GLY A 7 -27.31 1.68 -6.27
N GLU A 8 -26.97 2.83 -5.69
CA GLU A 8 -25.67 3.07 -5.04
C GLU A 8 -25.43 2.16 -3.83
N ALA A 9 -26.44 1.98 -2.97
CA ALA A 9 -26.36 1.05 -1.84
C ALA A 9 -26.17 -0.40 -2.31
N SER A 10 -26.86 -0.81 -3.38
CA SER A 10 -26.72 -2.16 -3.96
C SER A 10 -25.33 -2.36 -4.56
N ARG A 11 -24.80 -1.34 -5.26
CA ARG A 11 -23.44 -1.36 -5.81
C ARG A 11 -22.38 -1.47 -4.72
N ALA A 12 -22.48 -0.69 -3.65
CA ALA A 12 -21.55 -0.74 -2.53
C ALA A 12 -21.59 -2.09 -1.80
N ALA A 13 -22.78 -2.64 -1.56
CA ALA A 13 -22.94 -3.96 -0.94
C ALA A 13 -22.35 -5.08 -1.80
N LEU A 14 -22.53 -5.01 -3.13
CA LEU A 14 -21.91 -5.95 -4.06
C LEU A 14 -20.38 -5.86 -4.03
N LEU A 15 -19.79 -4.66 -4.02
CA LEU A 15 -18.33 -4.50 -3.93
C LEU A 15 -17.77 -5.08 -2.63
N ALA A 16 -18.41 -4.82 -1.49
CA ALA A 16 -18.00 -5.36 -0.20
C ALA A 16 -18.05 -6.90 -0.18
N ALA A 17 -19.16 -7.49 -0.68
CA ALA A 17 -19.29 -8.94 -0.79
C ALA A 17 -18.26 -9.53 -1.77
N GLY A 18 -18.01 -8.84 -2.88
CA GLY A 18 -17.02 -9.22 -3.87
C GLY A 18 -15.60 -9.25 -3.29
N ARG A 19 -15.22 -8.26 -2.48
CA ARG A 19 -13.90 -8.21 -1.82
C ARG A 19 -13.68 -9.46 -0.95
N SER A 20 -14.68 -9.83 -0.14
CA SER A 20 -14.60 -11.05 0.66
C SER A 20 -14.56 -12.33 -0.19
N ALA A 21 -15.29 -12.34 -1.30
CA ALA A 21 -15.35 -13.51 -2.18
C ALA A 21 -14.05 -13.76 -2.96
N PHE A 22 -13.45 -12.71 -3.52
CA PHE A 22 -12.25 -12.81 -4.37
C PHE A 22 -10.94 -12.86 -3.58
N SER A 23 -10.94 -12.47 -2.30
CA SER A 23 -9.77 -12.64 -1.41
C SER A 23 -9.54 -14.08 -0.95
N SER A 24 -10.57 -14.93 -1.02
CA SER A 24 -10.57 -16.28 -0.47
C SER A 24 -10.72 -17.39 -1.50
N ARG A 25 -11.03 -17.04 -2.76
CA ARG A 25 -11.35 -18.00 -3.83
C ARG A 25 -10.79 -17.51 -5.16
N ARG A 26 -10.49 -18.44 -6.05
CA ARG A 26 -10.07 -18.11 -7.41
C ARG A 26 -11.21 -17.47 -8.20
N TYR A 27 -10.87 -16.69 -9.21
CA TYR A 27 -11.84 -15.99 -10.05
C TYR A 27 -12.91 -16.94 -10.58
N GLU A 28 -12.55 -18.14 -11.03
CA GLU A 28 -13.46 -19.14 -11.61
C GLU A 28 -14.48 -19.65 -10.58
N GLU A 29 -14.08 -19.76 -9.32
CA GLU A 29 -14.87 -20.36 -8.22
C GLU A 29 -15.95 -19.42 -7.67
N VAL A 30 -15.88 -18.12 -7.99
CA VAL A 30 -16.86 -17.13 -7.50
C VAL A 30 -18.12 -17.13 -8.38
N SER A 31 -19.24 -17.60 -7.82
CA SER A 31 -20.56 -17.46 -8.44
C SER A 31 -21.17 -16.08 -8.13
N ILE A 32 -21.28 -15.22 -9.14
CA ILE A 32 -21.86 -13.88 -8.98
C ILE A 32 -23.36 -13.91 -8.68
N VAL A 33 -24.06 -14.95 -9.13
CA VAL A 33 -25.49 -15.15 -8.88
C VAL A 33 -25.73 -15.47 -7.41
N ASP A 34 -24.95 -16.41 -6.86
CA ASP A 34 -25.09 -16.79 -5.45
C ASP A 34 -24.60 -15.67 -4.53
N LEU A 35 -23.56 -14.93 -4.94
CA LEU A 35 -23.10 -13.74 -4.22
C LEU A 35 -24.22 -12.71 -4.10
N ALA A 36 -24.86 -12.31 -5.20
CA ALA A 36 -25.95 -11.34 -5.18
C ALA A 36 -27.12 -11.82 -4.30
N ARG A 37 -27.50 -13.10 -4.41
CA ARG A 37 -28.55 -13.70 -3.59
C ARG A 37 -28.21 -13.67 -2.10
N SER A 38 -26.96 -13.95 -1.74
CA SER A 38 -26.51 -14.01 -0.33
C SER A 38 -26.68 -12.69 0.43
N ILE A 39 -26.62 -11.56 -0.29
CA ILE A 39 -26.78 -10.20 0.28
C ILE A 39 -28.15 -9.58 -0.04
N GLY A 40 -29.10 -10.37 -0.56
CA GLY A 40 -30.47 -9.92 -0.85
C GLY A 40 -30.58 -8.93 -2.02
N VAL A 41 -29.59 -8.90 -2.91
CA VAL A 41 -29.59 -8.05 -4.12
C VAL A 41 -30.06 -8.87 -5.33
N ALA A 42 -30.78 -8.24 -6.26
CA ALA A 42 -31.24 -8.90 -7.47
C ALA A 42 -30.06 -9.44 -8.30
N THR A 43 -30.18 -10.65 -8.83
CA THR A 43 -29.11 -11.32 -9.58
C THR A 43 -28.68 -10.54 -10.83
N GLY A 44 -29.62 -9.83 -11.47
CA GLY A 44 -29.34 -8.94 -12.60
C GLY A 44 -28.57 -7.66 -12.25
N SER A 45 -28.42 -7.31 -10.97
CA SER A 45 -27.74 -6.09 -10.54
C SER A 45 -26.26 -6.09 -10.89
N ILE A 46 -25.59 -7.24 -10.91
CA ILE A 46 -24.17 -7.31 -11.26
C ILE A 46 -23.96 -6.99 -12.75
N SER A 47 -24.79 -7.58 -13.63
CA SER A 47 -24.77 -7.24 -15.05
C SER A 47 -25.09 -5.76 -15.28
N TYR A 48 -26.06 -5.22 -14.54
CA TYR A 48 -26.45 -3.82 -14.64
C TYR A 48 -25.34 -2.84 -14.19
N HIS A 49 -24.69 -3.08 -13.04
CA HIS A 49 -23.70 -2.16 -12.47
C HIS A 49 -22.29 -2.34 -13.02
N PHE A 50 -21.94 -3.55 -13.46
CA PHE A 50 -20.55 -3.91 -13.73
C PHE A 50 -20.36 -4.61 -15.09
N GLY A 51 -21.40 -4.81 -15.88
CA GLY A 51 -21.28 -5.48 -17.19
C GLY A 51 -20.94 -6.97 -17.11
N GLY A 52 -21.16 -7.61 -15.95
CA GLY A 52 -20.95 -9.04 -15.74
C GLY A 52 -19.81 -9.37 -14.78
N LYS A 53 -19.41 -10.64 -14.72
CA LYS A 53 -18.45 -11.16 -13.73
C LYS A 53 -17.06 -10.50 -13.85
N ARG A 54 -16.57 -10.28 -15.07
CA ARG A 54 -15.26 -9.68 -15.31
C ARG A 54 -15.21 -8.22 -14.86
N GLY A 55 -16.16 -7.39 -15.29
CA GLY A 55 -16.20 -6.00 -14.86
C GLY A 55 -16.49 -5.87 -13.36
N PHE A 56 -17.23 -6.80 -12.77
CA PHE A 56 -17.40 -6.86 -11.32
C PHE A 56 -16.10 -7.17 -10.58
N TYR A 57 -15.33 -8.14 -11.06
CA TYR A 57 -14.01 -8.46 -10.51
C TYR A 57 -13.06 -7.26 -10.56
N LEU A 58 -12.95 -6.60 -11.73
CA LEU A 58 -12.13 -5.39 -11.87
C LEU A 58 -12.60 -4.27 -10.95
N ALA A 59 -13.91 -4.06 -10.82
CA ALA A 59 -14.46 -3.04 -9.91
C ALA A 59 -14.19 -3.35 -8.43
N VAL A 60 -14.15 -4.62 -8.05
CA VAL A 60 -13.77 -5.06 -6.69
C VAL A 60 -12.30 -4.78 -6.42
N LEU A 61 -11.41 -5.12 -7.37
CA LEU A 61 -9.97 -4.86 -7.25
C LEU A 61 -9.69 -3.36 -7.16
N GLU A 62 -10.31 -2.58 -8.03
CA GLU A 62 -10.25 -1.11 -8.00
C GLU A 62 -10.67 -0.56 -6.64
N ALA A 63 -11.81 -1.02 -6.12
CA ALA A 63 -12.33 -0.55 -4.83
C ALA A 63 -11.42 -0.96 -3.66
N ALA A 64 -10.85 -2.17 -3.70
CA ALA A 64 -9.93 -2.65 -2.67
C ALA A 64 -8.61 -1.85 -2.69
N ALA A 65 -8.05 -1.60 -3.88
CA ALA A 65 -6.85 -0.79 -4.04
C ALA A 65 -7.09 0.67 -3.63
N GLU A 66 -8.19 1.29 -4.09
CA GLU A 66 -8.54 2.66 -3.70
C GLU A 66 -8.72 2.79 -2.18
N GLN A 67 -9.37 1.81 -1.53
CA GLN A 67 -9.49 1.80 -0.08
C GLN A 67 -8.12 1.69 0.61
N PHE A 68 -7.29 0.72 0.20
CA PHE A 68 -6.00 0.49 0.82
C PHE A 68 -5.08 1.71 0.71
N TRP A 69 -4.90 2.23 -0.50
CA TRP A 69 -4.04 3.39 -0.77
C TRP A 69 -4.64 4.69 -0.25
N GLY A 70 -5.97 4.85 -0.33
CA GLY A 70 -6.68 5.99 0.22
C GLY A 70 -6.52 6.11 1.73
N ASP A 71 -6.63 5.00 2.46
CA ASP A 71 -6.42 4.98 3.91
C ASP A 71 -4.99 5.35 4.31
N LEU A 72 -3.99 4.91 3.53
CA LEU A 72 -2.59 5.31 3.72
C LEU A 72 -2.39 6.83 3.49
N LEU A 73 -2.96 7.36 2.42
CA LEU A 73 -2.85 8.79 2.07
C LEU A 73 -3.65 9.70 3.01
N ALA A 74 -4.66 9.16 3.69
CA ALA A 74 -5.50 9.89 4.64
C ALA A 74 -4.84 10.07 6.02
N LEU A 75 -3.72 9.39 6.32
CA LEU A 75 -3.02 9.52 7.59
C LEU A 75 -2.64 10.99 7.86
N ARG A 76 -2.72 11.40 9.14
CA ARG A 76 -2.45 12.77 9.63
C ARG A 76 -1.50 12.75 10.82
N GLY A 77 -0.69 13.80 11.00
CA GLY A 77 0.30 13.91 12.08
C GLY A 77 1.72 14.14 11.56
N PRO A 78 2.77 14.05 12.39
CA PRO A 78 4.17 14.17 11.96
C PRO A 78 4.56 13.16 10.88
N ALA A 79 5.52 13.50 10.01
CA ALA A 79 5.88 12.69 8.84
C ALA A 79 6.33 11.27 9.22
N LEU A 80 7.22 11.14 10.21
CA LEU A 80 7.72 9.86 10.67
C LEU A 80 6.61 8.98 11.30
N ASP A 81 5.68 9.57 12.03
CA ASP A 81 4.53 8.86 12.61
C ASP A 81 3.56 8.35 11.54
N ARG A 82 3.38 9.12 10.46
CA ARG A 82 2.57 8.68 9.32
C ARG A 82 3.25 7.55 8.56
N LEU A 83 4.56 7.66 8.33
CA LEU A 83 5.34 6.59 7.72
C LEU A 83 5.24 5.30 8.54
N ASN A 84 5.51 5.37 9.84
CA ASN A 84 5.46 4.21 10.72
C ASN A 84 4.08 3.54 10.73
N ARG A 85 2.99 4.31 10.83
CA ARG A 85 1.63 3.76 10.78
C ARG A 85 1.26 3.23 9.39
N GLY A 86 1.78 3.83 8.33
CA GLY A 86 1.60 3.33 6.98
C GLY A 86 2.26 1.96 6.79
N ILE A 87 3.49 1.81 7.32
CA ILE A 87 4.20 0.53 7.34
C ILE A 87 3.48 -0.49 8.22
N ASP A 88 3.02 -0.10 9.42
CA ASP A 88 2.25 -1.01 10.28
C ASP A 88 1.01 -1.53 9.56
N ARG A 89 0.26 -0.65 8.89
CA ARG A 89 -0.93 -1.05 8.12
C ARG A 89 -0.59 -1.99 6.96
N LEU A 90 0.53 -1.77 6.27
CA LEU A 90 1.01 -2.65 5.21
C LEU A 90 1.31 -4.05 5.77
N LEU A 91 2.02 -4.12 6.89
CA LEU A 91 2.38 -5.37 7.55
C LEU A 91 1.14 -6.08 8.12
N ASP A 92 0.18 -5.33 8.67
CA ASP A 92 -1.08 -5.87 9.17
C ASP A 92 -1.89 -6.52 8.05
N GLU A 93 -1.98 -5.90 6.87
CA GLU A 93 -2.66 -6.48 5.70
C GLU A 93 -1.95 -7.74 5.22
N ALA A 94 -0.61 -7.71 5.20
CA ALA A 94 0.24 -8.84 4.84
C ALA A 94 0.03 -10.04 5.78
N GLU A 95 -0.05 -9.81 7.10
CA GLU A 95 -0.27 -10.88 8.09
C GLU A 95 -1.71 -11.39 8.11
N GLN A 96 -2.70 -10.50 8.03
CA GLN A 96 -4.12 -10.87 8.17
C GLN A 96 -4.70 -11.46 6.89
N GLN A 97 -4.22 -11.01 5.72
CA GLN A 97 -4.72 -11.43 4.41
C GLN A 97 -3.58 -11.64 3.41
N PRO A 98 -2.67 -12.62 3.62
CA PRO A 98 -1.47 -12.81 2.78
C PRO A 98 -1.78 -12.93 1.28
N ALA A 99 -2.83 -13.68 0.92
CA ALA A 99 -3.23 -13.84 -0.47
C ALA A 99 -3.75 -12.54 -1.11
N SER A 100 -4.42 -11.68 -0.33
CA SER A 100 -4.89 -10.37 -0.82
C SER A 100 -3.73 -9.39 -0.95
N PHE A 101 -2.79 -9.43 0.01
CA PHE A 101 -1.57 -8.64 -0.06
C PHE A 101 -0.71 -9.02 -1.27
N GLU A 102 -0.42 -10.31 -1.47
CA GLU A 102 0.30 -10.79 -2.64
C GLU A 102 -0.42 -10.41 -3.94
N ALA A 103 -1.75 -10.53 -3.99
CA ALA A 103 -2.52 -10.12 -5.16
C ALA A 103 -2.39 -8.62 -5.47
N LEU A 104 -2.25 -7.75 -4.46
CA LEU A 104 -2.09 -6.30 -4.65
C LEU A 104 -0.76 -5.93 -5.31
N ILE A 105 0.28 -6.73 -5.08
CA ILE A 105 1.67 -6.43 -5.49
C ILE A 105 2.18 -7.36 -6.60
N ALA A 106 1.42 -8.40 -6.94
CA ALA A 106 1.80 -9.38 -7.95
C ALA A 106 1.98 -8.72 -9.32
N ASP A 107 3.03 -9.16 -10.03
CA ASP A 107 3.18 -8.89 -11.45
C ASP A 107 2.21 -9.78 -12.24
N VAL A 108 1.01 -9.25 -12.49
CA VAL A 108 -0.11 -9.99 -13.08
C VAL A 108 -0.07 -9.92 -14.60
N ALA A 109 -0.18 -11.06 -15.30
CA ALA A 109 -0.22 -11.10 -16.77
C ALA A 109 -1.35 -10.23 -17.37
N ASP A 110 -2.47 -10.13 -16.66
CA ASP A 110 -3.66 -9.39 -17.01
C ASP A 110 -3.41 -7.86 -17.04
N ALA A 111 -3.47 -7.27 -18.25
CA ALA A 111 -3.16 -5.87 -18.47
C ALA A 111 -4.11 -4.89 -17.75
N GLU A 112 -5.39 -5.24 -17.61
CA GLU A 112 -6.36 -4.36 -16.92
C GLU A 112 -6.09 -4.33 -15.42
N VAL A 113 -5.82 -5.50 -14.82
CA VAL A 113 -5.45 -5.60 -13.41
C VAL A 113 -4.13 -4.88 -13.15
N ARG A 114 -3.13 -5.07 -14.01
CA ARG A 114 -1.84 -4.38 -13.91
C ARG A 114 -2.02 -2.86 -13.94
N SER A 115 -2.87 -2.35 -14.85
CA SER A 115 -3.16 -0.92 -14.96
C SER A 115 -3.83 -0.34 -13.70
N ILE A 116 -4.68 -1.11 -13.03
CA ILE A 116 -5.26 -0.73 -11.72
C ILE A 116 -4.12 -0.57 -10.70
N HIS A 117 -3.28 -1.59 -10.54
CA HIS A 117 -2.18 -1.55 -9.56
C HIS A 117 -1.22 -0.40 -9.84
N ASP A 118 -0.79 -0.23 -11.10
CA ASP A 118 0.14 0.82 -11.52
C ASP A 118 -0.38 2.21 -11.19
N ARG A 119 -1.67 2.47 -11.44
CA ARG A 119 -2.28 3.77 -11.18
C ARG A 119 -2.32 4.10 -9.69
N HIS A 120 -2.64 3.15 -8.83
CA HIS A 120 -2.63 3.41 -7.39
C HIS A 120 -1.21 3.53 -6.83
N ARG A 121 -0.27 2.70 -7.32
CA ARG A 121 1.15 2.80 -6.97
C ARG A 121 1.74 4.15 -7.38
N ALA A 122 1.41 4.64 -8.57
CA ALA A 122 1.83 5.96 -9.04
C ALA A 122 1.36 7.09 -8.11
N ARG A 123 0.13 6.99 -7.56
CA ARG A 123 -0.37 7.96 -6.57
C ARG A 123 0.42 7.92 -5.26
N LEU A 124 0.77 6.73 -4.77
CA LEU A 124 1.63 6.60 -3.59
C LEU A 124 3.01 7.22 -3.85
N ILE A 125 3.63 6.89 -4.98
CA ILE A 125 4.95 7.40 -5.37
C ILE A 125 4.93 8.93 -5.40
N GLU A 126 3.92 9.53 -6.04
CA GLU A 126 3.78 10.98 -6.09
C GLU A 126 3.59 11.58 -4.69
N ALA A 127 2.75 10.98 -3.85
CA ALA A 127 2.51 11.47 -2.50
C ALA A 127 3.77 11.41 -1.62
N LEU A 128 4.54 10.34 -1.72
CA LEU A 128 5.83 10.22 -1.03
C LEU A 128 6.83 11.27 -1.54
N ALA A 129 6.83 11.53 -2.84
CA ALA A 129 7.73 12.51 -3.43
C ALA A 129 7.40 13.93 -2.99
N VAL A 130 6.12 14.30 -3.01
CA VAL A 130 5.62 15.57 -2.49
C VAL A 130 5.87 15.69 -0.98
N GLU A 131 5.77 14.61 -0.21
CA GLU A 131 6.10 14.67 1.21
C GLU A 131 7.58 14.98 1.43
N LEU A 132 8.45 14.39 0.63
CA LEU A 132 9.90 14.57 0.73
C LEU A 132 10.37 15.96 0.29
N THR A 133 9.74 16.60 -0.71
CA THR A 133 10.21 17.89 -1.27
C THR A 133 9.27 19.07 -1.04
N GLY A 134 8.02 18.83 -0.66
CA GLY A 134 6.98 19.85 -0.55
C GLY A 134 6.48 20.40 -1.90
N SER A 135 6.97 19.90 -3.04
CA SER A 135 6.67 20.41 -4.38
C SER A 135 6.81 19.32 -5.45
N ASN A 136 6.74 19.68 -6.74
CA ASN A 136 6.91 18.73 -7.84
C ASN A 136 8.28 18.02 -7.74
N SER A 137 8.26 16.70 -7.69
CA SER A 137 9.44 15.88 -7.51
C SER A 137 10.33 15.84 -8.76
N SER A 138 11.65 15.90 -8.59
CA SER A 138 12.58 15.63 -9.70
C SER A 138 12.45 14.19 -10.21
N PRO A 139 12.76 13.90 -11.48
CA PRO A 139 12.76 12.54 -12.00
C PRO A 139 13.67 11.59 -11.19
N VAL A 140 14.80 12.10 -10.69
CA VAL A 140 15.74 11.34 -9.87
C VAL A 140 15.08 10.86 -8.57
N LEU A 141 14.42 11.77 -7.84
CA LEU A 141 13.72 11.41 -6.61
C LEU A 141 12.57 10.42 -6.88
N ARG A 142 11.79 10.66 -7.95
CA ARG A 142 10.71 9.77 -8.36
C ARG A 142 11.21 8.35 -8.61
N THR A 143 12.32 8.21 -9.33
CA THR A 143 12.96 6.91 -9.58
C THR A 143 13.46 6.25 -8.29
N ALA A 144 14.06 7.01 -7.37
CA ALA A 144 14.49 6.48 -6.07
C ALA A 144 13.29 5.96 -5.26
N ILE A 145 12.15 6.67 -5.28
CA ILE A 145 10.92 6.24 -4.58
C ILE A 145 10.31 5.02 -5.27
N VAL A 146 10.30 4.93 -6.60
CA VAL A 146 9.88 3.71 -7.32
C VAL A 146 10.68 2.50 -6.84
N GLY A 147 12.01 2.64 -6.77
CA GLY A 147 12.90 1.59 -6.27
C GLY A 147 12.62 1.24 -4.81
N PHE A 148 12.40 2.25 -3.96
CA PHE A 148 12.02 2.04 -2.56
C PHE A 148 10.73 1.24 -2.42
N VAL A 149 9.66 1.60 -3.14
CA VAL A 149 8.38 0.88 -3.07
C VAL A 149 8.55 -0.58 -3.53
N ALA A 150 9.33 -0.83 -4.58
CA ALA A 150 9.62 -2.21 -5.02
C ALA A 150 10.42 -3.01 -3.99
N LEU A 151 11.37 -2.36 -3.31
CA LEU A 151 12.13 -2.97 -2.21
C LEU A 151 11.21 -3.34 -1.04
N VAL A 152 10.26 -2.47 -0.67
CA VAL A 152 9.29 -2.75 0.40
C VAL A 152 8.47 -4.00 0.08
N GLU A 153 7.95 -4.11 -1.13
CA GLU A 153 7.18 -5.28 -1.57
C GLU A 153 8.01 -6.57 -1.48
N GLY A 154 9.24 -6.54 -1.99
CA GLY A 154 10.16 -7.68 -1.92
C GLY A 154 10.48 -8.08 -0.48
N LEU A 155 10.72 -7.10 0.41
CA LEU A 155 10.99 -7.36 1.83
C LEU A 155 9.79 -8.03 2.52
N VAL A 156 8.58 -7.51 2.32
CA VAL A 156 7.39 -8.03 3.00
C VAL A 156 7.03 -9.43 2.47
N VAL A 157 7.10 -9.66 1.17
CA VAL A 157 6.86 -11.01 0.60
C VAL A 157 7.87 -12.02 1.12
N HIS A 158 9.16 -11.66 1.09
CA HIS A 158 10.20 -12.54 1.63
C HIS A 158 9.95 -12.88 3.09
N TRP A 159 9.66 -11.85 3.91
CA TRP A 159 9.36 -12.03 5.32
C TRP A 159 8.13 -12.92 5.57
N LEU A 160 7.05 -12.76 4.80
CA LEU A 160 5.87 -13.62 4.91
C LEU A 160 6.18 -15.10 4.63
N HIS A 161 7.10 -15.39 3.72
CA HIS A 161 7.43 -16.76 3.32
C HIS A 161 8.46 -17.42 4.23
N THR A 162 9.42 -16.65 4.79
CA THR A 162 10.50 -17.21 5.60
C THR A 162 10.29 -17.03 7.11
N ALA A 163 9.67 -15.93 7.52
CA ALA A 163 9.49 -15.52 8.91
C ALA A 163 10.80 -15.54 9.75
N GLU A 164 11.96 -15.36 9.10
CA GLU A 164 13.28 -15.46 9.75
C GLU A 164 13.63 -14.25 10.64
N ILE A 165 13.00 -13.11 10.38
CA ILE A 165 13.16 -11.87 11.16
C ILE A 165 11.84 -11.42 11.75
N SER A 166 11.90 -10.65 12.83
CA SER A 166 10.71 -10.07 13.46
C SER A 166 10.09 -8.96 12.63
N ARG A 167 8.78 -8.72 12.85
CA ARG A 167 8.03 -7.60 12.26
C ARG A 167 8.72 -6.25 12.51
N ASP A 168 9.28 -6.04 13.70
CA ASP A 168 9.99 -4.80 14.05
C ASP A 168 11.30 -4.65 13.28
N GLN A 169 12.01 -5.74 13.00
CA GLN A 169 13.19 -5.72 12.14
C GLN A 169 12.82 -5.39 10.69
N VAL A 170 11.74 -5.96 10.15
CA VAL A 170 11.22 -5.60 8.80
C VAL A 170 10.87 -4.12 8.74
N LYS A 171 10.13 -3.62 9.72
CA LYS A 171 9.77 -2.20 9.81
C LYS A 171 10.99 -1.30 9.86
N SER A 172 12.00 -1.65 10.66
CA SER A 172 13.25 -0.91 10.76
C SER A 172 14.03 -0.89 9.44
N LEU A 173 14.06 -2.02 8.71
CA LEU A 173 14.65 -2.08 7.37
C LEU A 173 13.92 -1.17 6.38
N ILE A 174 12.58 -1.15 6.41
CA ILE A 174 11.79 -0.28 5.53
C ILE A 174 12.07 1.20 5.83
N VAL A 175 12.04 1.61 7.09
CA VAL A 175 12.30 3.01 7.48
C VAL A 175 13.71 3.43 7.07
N GLY A 176 14.73 2.63 7.39
CA GLY A 176 16.11 2.92 7.01
C GLY A 176 16.32 3.04 5.50
N ASN A 177 15.67 2.17 4.71
CA ASN A 177 15.76 2.22 3.24
C ASN A 177 15.04 3.42 2.63
N LEU A 178 14.00 3.98 3.26
CA LEU A 178 13.40 5.22 2.79
C LEU A 178 14.41 6.38 2.86
N PHE A 179 15.10 6.51 4.00
CA PHE A 179 16.13 7.53 4.15
C PHE A 179 17.32 7.29 3.21
N GLY A 180 17.73 6.03 3.03
CA GLY A 180 18.72 5.65 2.03
C GLY A 180 18.31 6.05 0.60
N ALA A 181 17.04 5.85 0.22
CA ALA A 181 16.52 6.27 -1.07
C ALA A 181 16.58 7.80 -1.24
N GLY A 182 16.18 8.56 -0.22
CA GLY A 182 16.28 10.04 -0.24
C GLY A 182 17.73 10.53 -0.36
N LEU A 183 18.65 9.96 0.42
CA LEU A 183 20.08 10.29 0.39
C LEU A 183 20.73 9.92 -0.95
N SER A 184 20.37 8.78 -1.53
CA SER A 184 20.88 8.38 -2.84
C SER A 184 20.39 9.31 -3.95
N ALA A 185 19.13 9.76 -3.89
CA ALA A 185 18.59 10.77 -4.80
C ALA A 185 19.37 12.10 -4.68
N LEU A 186 19.56 12.61 -3.46
CA LEU A 186 20.33 13.83 -3.20
C LEU A 186 21.78 13.76 -3.68
N ARG A 187 22.40 12.58 -3.59
CA ARG A 187 23.76 12.36 -4.10
C ARG A 187 23.83 12.48 -5.63
N VAL A 188 22.81 12.00 -6.33
CA VAL A 188 22.72 12.05 -7.80
C VAL A 188 22.29 13.45 -8.27
N ASP A 189 21.37 14.08 -7.55
CA ASP A 189 20.85 15.40 -7.82
C ASP A 189 20.87 16.27 -6.54
N PRO A 190 21.98 16.97 -6.28
CA PRO A 190 22.12 17.83 -5.10
C PRO A 190 21.20 19.06 -5.10
N SER A 191 20.47 19.31 -6.19
CA SER A 191 19.51 20.42 -6.26
C SER A 191 18.15 20.07 -5.66
N ILE A 192 17.92 18.81 -5.28
CA ILE A 192 16.70 18.39 -4.60
C ILE A 192 16.61 19.10 -3.23
N GLU A 193 15.56 19.90 -3.06
CA GLU A 193 15.24 20.54 -1.79
C GLU A 193 14.32 19.62 -0.98
N LEU A 194 14.76 19.22 0.21
CA LEU A 194 13.93 18.47 1.14
C LEU A 194 12.96 19.41 1.88
N SER A 195 11.74 18.92 2.11
CA SER A 195 10.79 19.60 2.98
C SER A 195 11.28 19.61 4.42
N GLN A 196 10.91 20.63 5.19
CA GLN A 196 11.25 20.67 6.63
C GLN A 196 10.77 19.42 7.36
N ARG A 197 9.60 18.89 6.99
CA ARG A 197 9.06 17.65 7.58
C ARG A 197 9.94 16.43 7.31
N ALA A 198 10.53 16.34 6.11
CA ALA A 198 11.45 15.27 5.75
C ALA A 198 12.78 15.39 6.50
N ILE A 199 13.30 16.62 6.66
CA ILE A 199 14.49 16.91 7.45
C ILE A 199 14.27 16.51 8.91
N ASP A 200 13.16 16.94 9.51
CA ASP A 200 12.81 16.62 10.90
C ASP A 200 12.69 15.10 11.10
N ALA A 201 12.10 14.38 10.14
CA ALA A 201 12.00 12.93 10.17
C ALA A 201 13.38 12.24 10.09
N LEU A 202 14.26 12.68 9.19
CA LEU A 202 15.62 12.15 9.06
C LEU A 202 16.45 12.37 10.32
N LEU A 203 16.35 13.56 10.91
CA LEU A 203 17.01 13.87 12.17
C LEU A 203 16.47 13.00 13.30
N SER A 204 15.15 12.82 13.40
CA SER A 204 14.53 11.98 14.42
C SER A 204 15.00 10.53 14.33
N ASP A 205 15.08 9.98 13.12
CA ASP A 205 15.58 8.63 12.87
C ASP A 205 17.08 8.48 13.21
N ALA A 206 17.92 9.44 12.82
CA ALA A 206 19.35 9.43 13.14
C ALA A 206 19.60 9.45 14.66
N HIS A 207 18.80 10.18 15.43
CA HIS A 207 18.86 10.14 16.89
C HIS A 207 18.41 8.78 17.45
N GLY A 208 17.39 8.15 16.83
CA GLY A 208 16.96 6.78 17.15
C GLY A 208 18.05 5.74 16.89
N LEU A 209 18.76 5.84 15.76
CA LEU A 209 19.92 4.99 15.45
C LEU A 209 21.09 5.24 16.41
N GLY A 210 21.37 6.51 16.75
CA GLY A 210 22.41 6.86 17.72
C GLY A 210 22.14 6.30 19.12
N THR A 211 20.87 6.30 19.55
CA THR A 211 20.47 5.68 20.83
C THR A 211 20.46 4.15 20.78
N PHE A 212 20.06 3.54 19.66
CA PHE A 212 20.17 2.09 19.44
C PHE A 212 21.62 1.60 19.46
N LEU A 213 22.53 2.32 18.78
CA LEU A 213 23.96 2.02 18.80
C LEU A 213 24.60 2.30 20.17
N GLY A 214 24.15 3.36 20.85
CA GLY A 214 24.60 3.72 22.20
C GLY A 214 24.19 2.70 23.28
N HIS A 215 23.01 2.09 23.15
CA HIS A 215 22.56 1.03 24.07
C HIS A 215 23.30 -0.30 23.88
N ASN A 216 23.77 -0.60 22.67
CA ASN A 216 24.59 -1.78 22.39
C ASN A 216 26.10 -1.55 22.66
N GLY A 217 26.49 -0.35 23.09
CA GLY A 217 27.89 0.07 23.31
C GLY A 217 28.39 0.01 24.76
N VAL A 218 27.61 -0.52 25.71
CA VAL A 218 28.07 -0.69 27.10
C VAL A 218 27.90 -2.13 27.55
N SER A 219 28.75 -3.02 27.03
CA SER A 219 29.30 -4.11 27.84
C SER A 219 30.73 -3.73 28.16
N ASN A 220 30.87 -2.87 29.16
CA ASN A 220 32.14 -2.65 29.82
C ASN A 220 32.34 -3.84 30.76
N ASP A 221 33.28 -4.73 30.47
CA ASP A 221 33.90 -5.56 31.49
C ASP A 221 35.34 -5.94 31.09
N VAL A 222 36.25 -5.38 31.91
CA VAL A 222 37.65 -5.71 32.24
C VAL A 222 38.75 -5.31 31.26
#